data_AF-A0A850NRX7-F1
#
_entry.id   AF-A0A850NRX7-F1
#
_cell.length_a   1.000
_cell.length_b   1.000
_cell.length_c   1.000
_cell.angle_alpha   90.00
_cell.angle_beta   90.00
_cell.angle_gamma   90.00
#
_symmetry.space_group_name_H-M   'P 1'
#
loop_
_entity.id
_entity.type
_entity.pdbx_description
1 polymer ?
#
loop_
_entity_poly.entity_id
_entity_poly.type
_entity_poly.pdbx_seq_one_letter_code
_entity_poly.pdbx_strand_id
1 'polypeptide(L)' 'MIGEIGEIAGSQAVLRVGRQRWRAMLGAAGIRADKHEGDNATPVGRLALRRVL' A
#
# COMPACT_ATOMS: atom_id res chain seq x y z
N MET A 1 -6.46 -9.78 -9.03
CA MET A 1 -5.53 -10.08 -7.91
C MET A 1 -5.67 -8.96 -6.88
N ILE A 2 -5.63 -9.22 -5.57
CA ILE A 2 -5.84 -8.20 -4.51
C ILE A 2 -4.53 -7.98 -3.75
N GLY A 3 -4.17 -6.72 -3.49
CA GLY A 3 -3.02 -6.34 -2.68
C GLY A 3 -3.43 -5.58 -1.41
N GLU A 4 -2.65 -5.73 -0.34
CA GLU A 4 -2.81 -4.97 0.91
C GLU A 4 -1.45 -4.66 1.53
N ILE A 5 -1.38 -3.53 2.23
CA ILE A 5 -0.20 -3.12 2.98
C ILE A 5 -0.32 -3.62 4.43
N GLY A 6 0.72 -4.27 4.93
CA GLY A 6 0.81 -4.75 6.31
C GLY A 6 2.25 -4.74 6.83
N GLU A 7 2.44 -5.19 8.08
CA GLU A 7 3.74 -5.23 8.77
C GLU A 7 4.51 -3.90 8.62
N ILE A 8 4.10 -2.90 9.42
CA ILE A 8 4.57 -1.53 9.29
C ILE A 8 5.62 -1.22 10.36
N ALA A 9 6.76 -0.68 9.93
CA ALA A 9 7.83 -0.19 10.80
C ALA A 9 8.32 1.18 10.30
N GLY A 10 7.80 2.26 10.88
CA GLY A 10 8.01 3.61 10.35
C GLY A 10 7.41 3.74 8.95
N SER A 11 8.22 4.14 7.97
CA SER A 11 7.82 4.18 6.56
C SER A 11 7.99 2.84 5.83
N GLN A 12 8.68 1.87 6.42
CA GLN A 12 8.82 0.54 5.83
C GLN A 12 7.55 -0.27 6.02
N ALA A 13 7.17 -1.02 4.98
CA ALA A 13 6.04 -1.92 5.03
C ALA A 13 6.26 -3.17 4.17
N VAL A 14 5.30 -4.10 4.23
CA VAL A 14 5.22 -5.25 3.33
C VAL A 14 3.93 -5.17 2.51
N LEU A 15 4.06 -5.20 1.18
CA LEU A 15 2.93 -5.46 0.29
C LEU A 15 2.68 -6.97 0.24
N ARG A 16 1.45 -7.38 0.54
CA ARG A 16 1.00 -8.77 0.43
C ARG A 16 0.08 -8.92 -0.77
N VAL A 17 0.36 -9.92 -1.61
CA VAL A 17 -0.48 -10.26 -2.77
C VAL A 17 -0.63 -11.77 -2.84
N GLY A 18 -1.79 -12.27 -2.39
CA GLY A 18 -1.96 -13.71 -2.15
C GLY A 18 -0.92 -14.21 -1.14
N ARG A 19 -0.08 -15.16 -1.54
CA ARG A 19 0.99 -15.74 -0.70
C ARG A 19 2.34 -15.02 -0.84
N GLN A 20 2.44 -14.09 -1.77
CA GLN A 20 3.69 -13.40 -2.07
C GLN A 20 3.83 -12.13 -1.21
N ARG A 21 5.08 -11.81 -0.87
CA ARG A 21 5.45 -10.67 -0.02
C ARG A 21 6.55 -9.87 -0.69
N TRP A 22 6.38 -8.56 -0.73
CA TRP A 22 7.39 -7.63 -1.22
C TRP A 22 7.65 -6.53 -0.20
N ARG A 23 8.91 -6.10 -0.11
CA ARG A 23 9.24 -4.88 0.63
C ARG A 23 8.57 -3.70 -0.06
N ALA A 24 7.98 -2.83 0.74
CA ALA A 24 7.27 -1.65 0.29
C ALA A 24 7.64 -0.44 1.18
N MET A 25 7.33 0.75 0.68
CA MET A 25 7.39 1.99 1.42
C MET A 25 6.01 2.61 1.46
N LEU A 26 5.67 3.19 2.61
CA LEU A 26 4.51 4.06 2.75
C LEU A 26 4.78 5.42 2.11
N GLY A 27 3.72 6.06 1.67
CA GLY A 27 3.76 7.47 1.29
C GLY A 27 4.18 8.33 2.49
N ALA A 28 4.77 9.49 2.21
CA ALA A 28 5.31 10.38 3.24
C ALA A 28 4.26 10.85 4.27
N ALA A 29 2.98 10.89 3.89
CA ALA A 29 1.87 11.24 4.79
C ALA A 29 1.29 10.03 5.56
N GLY A 30 1.92 8.86 5.47
CA GLY A 30 1.48 7.63 6.13
C GLY A 30 0.29 6.96 5.45
N ILE A 31 -0.49 6.21 6.23
CA ILE A 31 -1.71 5.53 5.77
C ILE A 31 -2.94 6.37 6.10
N ARG A 32 -3.80 6.62 5.11
CA ARG A 32 -5.02 7.43 5.28
C ARG A 32 -6.23 6.83 4.55
N ALA A 33 -7.39 6.89 5.20
CA ALA A 33 -8.65 6.43 4.61
C ALA A 33 -9.25 7.46 3.64
N ASP A 34 -9.00 8.74 3.92
CA ASP A 34 -9.40 9.91 3.15
C ASP A 34 -8.27 10.36 2.20
N LYS A 35 -7.64 9.39 1.53
CA LYS A 35 -6.58 9.72 0.57
C LYS A 35 -7.14 10.59 -0.56
N HIS A 36 -6.43 11.68 -0.85
CA HIS A 36 -6.68 12.54 -2.00
C HIS A 36 -5.49 12.54 -2.98
N GLU A 37 -5.69 13.09 -4.16
CA GLU A 37 -4.58 13.31 -5.10
C GLU A 37 -3.60 14.34 -4.54
N GLY A 38 -2.30 14.09 -4.68
CA GLY A 38 -1.23 15.01 -4.20
C GLY A 38 -0.89 14.94 -2.71
N ASP A 39 -1.63 14.20 -1.89
CA ASP A 39 -1.43 14.16 -0.43
C ASP A 39 -0.25 13.30 0.05
N ASN A 40 0.41 12.59 -0.87
CA ASN A 40 1.49 11.64 -0.59
C ASN A 40 1.13 10.56 0.45
N ALA A 41 -0.14 10.24 0.65
CA ALA A 41 -0.59 9.17 1.54
C ALA A 41 -0.71 7.83 0.80
N THR A 42 -0.54 6.73 1.54
CA THR A 42 -0.93 5.38 1.13
C THR A 42 -2.41 5.16 1.51
N PRO A 43 -3.29 4.77 0.57
CA PRO A 43 -4.69 4.52 0.88
C PRO A 43 -4.86 3.29 1.80
N VAL A 44 -5.86 3.34 2.67
CA VAL A 44 -6.28 2.17 3.46
C VAL A 44 -6.99 1.15 2.57
N GLY A 45 -6.70 -0.13 2.81
CA GLY A 45 -7.57 -1.24 2.39
C GLY A 45 -6.94 -2.23 1.41
N ARG A 46 -7.79 -3.17 1.00
CA ARG A 46 -7.47 -4.22 0.03
C ARG A 46 -7.83 -3.73 -1.37
N LEU A 47 -6.83 -3.49 -2.21
CA LEU A 47 -7.00 -2.88 -3.53
C LEU A 47 -6.77 -3.88 -4.65
N ALA A 48 -7.60 -3.79 -5.69
CA ALA A 48 -7.44 -4.63 -6.87
C ALA A 48 -6.19 -4.23 -7.65
N LEU A 49 -5.29 -5.19 -7.86
CA LEU A 49 -4.15 -5.05 -8.75
C LEU A 49 -4.61 -5.23 -10.19
N ARG A 50 -4.15 -4.30 -11.02
CA ARG A 50 -4.39 -4.26 -12.46
C ARG A 50 -3.11 -4.69 -13.16
N ARG A 51 -3.21 -5.55 -14.17
CA ARG A 51 -2.09 -5.80 -15.07
C ARG A 51 -2.01 -4.63 -16.04
N VAL A 52 -0.85 -3.98 -16.05
CA VAL A 52 -0.51 -2.92 -17.00
C VAL A 52 0.57 -3.45 -17.95
N LEU A 53 0.69 -2.84 -19.12
CA LEU A 53 1.56 -3.28 -20.22
C LEU A 53 3.05 -3.10 -19.90
#